data_AF-A0A7X9KK46-F1
#
_entry.id   AF-A0A7X9KK46-F1
#
_cell.length_a   1.000
_cell.length_b   1.000
_cell.length_c   1.000
_cell.angle_alpha   90.00
_cell.angle_beta   90.00
_cell.angle_gamma   90.00
#
_symmetry.space_group_name_H-M   'P 1'
#
loop_
_entity.id
_entity.type
_entity.pdbx_description
1 polymer ?
#
loop_
_entity_poly.entity_id
_entity_poly.type
_entity_poly.pdbx_seq_one_letter_code
_entity_poly.pdbx_strand_id
1 'polypeptide(L)'
;GAPVAAYDIGRGLVKVNPLATLTDDDMALYVQLYDLPAHPLADKGYASIGCWPCTRPVAPGEDKRAGRWSGNAKTECGLHV
;
A
#
# COMPACT_ATOMS: atom_id res chain seq x y z
N GLY A 1 -1.14 9.81 -8.03
CA GLY A 1 -0.16 8.72 -7.87
C GLY A 1 1.12 9.27 -7.29
N ALA A 2 1.96 8.42 -6.69
CA ALA A 2 3.29 8.83 -6.25
C ALA A 2 4.20 9.12 -7.46
N PRO A 3 5.16 10.05 -7.38
CA PRO A 3 6.13 10.27 -8.46
C PRO A 3 7.12 9.09 -8.56
N VAL A 4 7.66 8.81 -9.75
CA VAL A 4 8.69 7.75 -9.93
C VAL A 4 9.94 8.03 -9.10
N ALA A 5 10.34 9.30 -8.98
CA ALA A 5 11.42 9.72 -8.12
C ALA A 5 11.08 11.06 -7.44
N ALA A 6 11.50 11.22 -6.18
CA ALA A 6 11.39 12.46 -5.43
C ALA A 6 12.60 12.61 -4.50
N TYR A 7 13.00 13.85 -4.24
CA TYR A 7 14.01 14.14 -3.22
C TYR A 7 13.32 14.42 -1.88
N ASP A 8 13.65 13.63 -0.86
CA ASP A 8 13.23 13.85 0.52
C ASP A 8 14.20 14.81 1.19
N ILE A 9 13.78 16.07 1.34
CA ILE A 9 14.59 17.12 1.98
C ILE A 9 14.86 16.80 3.45
N GLY A 10 13.87 16.26 4.16
CA GLY A 10 13.98 15.96 5.59
C GLY A 10 14.97 14.84 5.91
N ARG A 11 15.15 13.92 4.95
CA ARG A 11 16.09 12.79 5.07
C ARG A 11 17.36 12.93 4.25
N GLY A 12 17.42 13.88 3.31
CA GLY A 12 18.55 14.06 2.38
C GLY A 12 18.72 12.89 1.40
N LEU A 13 17.61 12.23 1.01
CA LEU A 13 17.63 10.99 0.23
C LEU A 13 16.77 11.10 -1.03
N VAL A 14 17.19 10.41 -2.09
CA VAL A 14 16.34 10.18 -3.26
C VAL A 14 15.41 8.99 -2.97
N LYS A 15 14.11 9.23 -2.96
CA LYS A 15 13.05 8.21 -2.93
C LYS A 15 12.71 7.81 -4.36
N VAL A 16 12.83 6.52 -4.67
CA VAL A 16 12.42 5.95 -5.97
C VAL A 16 11.24 5.02 -5.75
N ASN A 17 10.15 5.24 -6.50
CA ASN A 17 8.94 4.42 -6.49
C ASN A 17 8.85 3.66 -7.83
N PRO A 18 9.54 2.53 -8.00
CA PRO A 18 9.65 1.84 -9.29
C PRO A 18 8.31 1.27 -9.79
N LEU A 19 7.35 1.09 -8.88
CA LEU A 19 6.01 0.58 -9.20
C LEU A 19 4.98 1.71 -9.44
N ALA A 20 5.40 2.99 -9.45
CA ALA A 20 4.48 4.13 -9.48
C ALA A 20 3.61 4.22 -10.73
N THR A 21 4.06 3.63 -11.85
CA THR A 21 3.32 3.60 -13.12
C THR A 21 2.52 2.33 -13.33
N LEU A 22 2.66 1.33 -12.46
CA LEU A 22 1.91 0.09 -12.55
C LEU A 22 0.50 0.29 -12.01
N THR A 23 -0.46 -0.28 -12.73
CA THR A 23 -1.84 -0.38 -12.28
C THR A 23 -2.02 -1.57 -11.34
N ASP A 24 -3.19 -1.67 -10.72
CA ASP A 24 -3.53 -2.83 -9.90
C ASP A 24 -3.60 -4.13 -10.72
N ASP A 25 -4.00 -4.04 -11.99
CA ASP A 25 -4.07 -5.19 -12.91
C ASP A 25 -2.66 -5.65 -13.30
N ASP A 26 -1.73 -4.71 -13.54
CA ASP A 26 -0.33 -5.02 -13.79
C ASP A 26 0.28 -5.77 -12.59
N MET A 27 0.00 -5.31 -11.37
CA MET A 27 0.46 -5.95 -10.14
C MET A 27 -0.14 -7.36 -9.98
N ALA A 28 -1.44 -7.53 -10.25
CA ALA A 28 -2.11 -8.83 -10.17
C ALA A 28 -1.53 -9.83 -11.19
N LEU A 29 -1.28 -9.38 -12.42
CA LEU A 29 -0.63 -10.19 -13.45
C LEU A 29 0.79 -10.58 -13.04
N TYR A 30 1.56 -9.64 -12.49
CA TYR A 30 2.93 -9.89 -12.06
C TYR A 30 3.00 -10.96 -10.95
N VAL A 31 2.10 -10.88 -9.96
CA VAL A 31 2.01 -11.88 -8.88
C VAL A 31 1.73 -13.28 -9.46
N GLN A 32 0.81 -13.38 -10.44
CA GLN A 32 0.47 -14.66 -11.07
C GLN A 32 1.60 -15.21 -11.94
N LEU A 33 2.23 -14.36 -12.76
CA LEU A 33 3.28 -14.76 -13.70
C LEU A 33 4.50 -15.36 -12.99
N TYR A 34 4.80 -14.85 -11.79
CA TYR A 34 5.96 -15.26 -11.00
C TYR A 34 5.62 -16.11 -9.77
N ASP A 35 4.38 -16.57 -9.65
CA ASP A 35 3.88 -17.40 -8.53
C ASP A 35 4.30 -16.85 -7.15
N LEU A 36 4.09 -15.54 -6.96
CA LEU A 36 4.48 -14.88 -5.72
C LEU A 36 3.49 -15.21 -4.60
N PRO A 37 3.97 -15.59 -3.40
CA PRO A 37 3.09 -15.92 -2.30
C PRO A 37 2.32 -14.69 -1.82
N ALA A 38 1.00 -14.83 -1.71
CA ALA A 38 0.16 -13.80 -1.12
C ALA A 38 0.33 -13.76 0.40
N HIS A 39 0.13 -12.59 1.00
CA HIS A 39 0.05 -12.49 2.46
C HIS A 39 -1.22 -13.22 2.95
N PRO A 40 -1.18 -14.03 4.03
CA PRO A 40 -2.34 -14.81 4.51
C PRO A 40 -3.59 -14.01 4.94
N LEU A 41 -3.47 -12.69 5.01
CA LEU A 41 -4.59 -11.78 5.33
C LEU A 41 -5.27 -11.24 4.08
N ALA A 42 -4.66 -11.36 2.90
CA ALA A 42 -5.26 -10.92 1.65
C ALA A 42 -6.62 -11.61 1.43
N ASP A 43 -6.67 -12.93 1.62
CA ASP A 43 -7.90 -13.74 1.51
C ASP A 43 -8.94 -13.44 2.60
N LYS A 44 -8.56 -12.68 3.63
CA LYS A 44 -9.46 -12.23 4.71
C LYS A 44 -9.97 -10.80 4.48
N GLY A 45 -9.79 -10.25 3.28
CA GLY A 45 -10.27 -8.92 2.89
C GLY A 45 -9.32 -7.77 3.24
N TYR A 46 -8.06 -8.05 3.61
CA TYR A 46 -7.08 -7.00 3.91
C TYR A 46 -6.37 -6.52 2.64
N ALA A 47 -6.98 -5.57 1.92
CA ALA A 47 -6.42 -5.01 0.69
C ALA A 47 -5.19 -4.10 0.91
N SER A 48 -5.03 -3.50 2.09
CA SER A 48 -3.83 -2.73 2.48
C SER A 48 -3.46 -3.03 3.93
N ILE A 49 -2.29 -3.61 4.14
CA ILE A 49 -1.85 -4.10 5.46
C ILE A 49 -0.89 -3.08 6.11
N GLY A 50 -1.11 -2.77 7.37
CA GLY A 50 -0.24 -1.96 8.23
C GLY A 50 -0.09 -2.60 9.62
N CYS A 51 0.05 -1.78 10.67
CA CYS A 51 0.09 -2.28 12.04
C CYS A 51 -1.26 -2.86 12.48
N TRP A 52 -1.24 -3.86 13.36
CA TRP A 52 -2.43 -4.53 13.89
C TRP A 52 -3.52 -3.58 14.43
N PRO A 53 -3.25 -2.55 15.27
CA PRO A 53 -4.32 -1.76 15.87
C PRO A 53 -4.99 -0.77 14.92
N CYS A 54 -4.42 -0.54 13.72
CA CYS A 54 -4.88 0.50 12.80
C CYS A 54 -5.12 -0.03 11.38
N THR A 55 -5.32 -1.34 11.23
CA THR A 55 -5.64 -2.00 9.97
C THR A 55 -6.86 -2.89 10.13
N ARG A 56 -7.86 -2.72 9.28
CA ARG A 56 -9.05 -3.58 9.19
C ARG A 56 -9.25 -4.12 7.76
N PRO A 57 -10.02 -5.20 7.56
CA PRO A 57 -10.45 -5.59 6.22
C PRO A 57 -11.37 -4.53 5.60
N VAL A 58 -11.41 -4.48 4.27
CA VAL A 58 -12.28 -3.59 3.49
C VAL A 58 -13.51 -4.33 2.98
N ALA A 59 -14.64 -3.63 2.89
CA ALA A 59 -15.86 -4.17 2.30
C ALA A 59 -15.82 -4.10 0.75
N PRO A 60 -16.63 -4.90 0.04
CA PRO A 60 -16.72 -4.81 -1.42
C PRO A 60 -17.06 -3.40 -1.89
N GLY A 61 -16.26 -2.86 -2.82
CA GLY A 61 -16.43 -1.50 -3.35
C GLY A 61 -15.82 -0.38 -2.51
N GLU A 62 -15.31 -0.66 -1.31
CA GLU A 62 -14.49 0.32 -0.57
C GLU A 62 -13.14 0.54 -1.27
N ASP A 63 -12.57 1.74 -1.08
CA ASP A 63 -11.18 2.01 -1.47
C ASP A 63 -10.21 1.01 -0.81
N LYS A 64 -9.24 0.49 -1.56
CA LYS A 64 -8.31 -0.55 -1.09
C LYS A 64 -7.51 -0.12 0.16
N ARG A 65 -7.32 1.17 0.38
CA ARG A 65 -6.63 1.73 1.56
C ARG A 65 -7.60 2.21 2.66
N ALA A 66 -8.91 2.10 2.47
CA ALA A 66 -9.92 2.49 3.48
C ALA A 66 -9.77 1.76 4.83
N GLY A 67 -9.16 0.57 4.82
CA GLY A 67 -8.88 -0.19 6.03
C GLY A 67 -7.73 0.35 6.88
N ARG A 68 -6.92 1.29 6.36
CA ARG A 68 -5.79 1.89 7.08
C ARG A 68 -6.26 3.06 7.96
N TRP A 69 -5.60 3.23 9.11
CA TRP A 69 -5.95 4.23 10.13
C TRP A 69 -7.37 4.07 10.68
N SER A 70 -7.90 2.84 10.63
CA SER A 70 -9.21 2.54 11.21
C SER A 70 -9.24 2.95 12.69
N GLY A 71 -10.26 3.73 13.07
CA GLY A 71 -10.42 4.23 14.44
C GLY A 71 -9.41 5.32 14.86
N ASN A 72 -8.60 5.85 13.94
CA ASN A 72 -7.60 6.89 14.22
C ASN A 72 -7.68 8.03 13.17
N ALA A 73 -7.10 9.19 13.49
CA ALA A 73 -6.90 10.22 12.48
C ALA A 73 -5.96 9.71 11.37
N LYS A 74 -6.19 10.15 10.13
CA LYS A 74 -5.32 9.87 8.98
C LYS A 74 -4.00 10.63 9.11
N THR A 75 -3.15 10.21 10.04
CA THR A 75 -1.77 10.67 10.13
C THR A 75 -0.93 9.73 9.29
N GLU A 76 -0.34 10.23 8.21
CA GLU A 76 0.53 9.42 7.37
C GLU A 76 1.58 8.71 8.23
N CYS A 77 1.87 7.45 7.91
CA CYS A 77 2.92 6.72 8.61
C CYS A 77 4.23 7.49 8.37
N GLY A 78 4.98 7.83 9.43
CA GLY A 78 6.17 8.69 9.37
C GLY A 78 7.33 8.23 8.46
N LEU A 79 7.11 7.18 7.67
CA LEU A 79 7.90 6.79 6.49
C LEU A 79 7.76 7.78 5.33
N HIS A 80 6.58 8.36 5.16
CA HIS A 80 6.26 9.32 4.12
C HIS A 80 5.80 10.60 4.82
N VAL A 81 6.72 11.57 4.90
CA VAL A 81 6.56 12.92 5.42
C VAL A 81 7.33 13.85 4.49
#